data_AF-A0A6M5Y6J4-F1
#
_entry.id   AF-A0A6M5Y6J4-F1
#
_cell.length_a   1.000
_cell.length_b   1.000
_cell.length_c   1.000
_cell.angle_alpha   90.00
_cell.angle_beta   90.00
_cell.angle_gamma   90.00
#
_symmetry.space_group_name_H-M   'P 1'
#
loop_
_entity.id
_entity.type
_entity.pdbx_description
1 polymer ?
#
loop_
_entity_poly.entity_id
_entity_poly.type
_entity_poly.pdbx_seq_one_letter_code
_entity_poly.pdbx_strand_id
1 'polypeptide(L)'
;MKPEEIHLNDWVRILIGEVPGTYFIEIVIRIAFVYLLLSVSMRLMGKRMAAQMNRNELAAQVSLAAAIGMPVWRPTGACCRRLSLHS
;
A
#
# COMPACT_ATOMS: atom_id res chain seq x y z
N MET A 1 29.51 -5.74 9.80
CA MET A 1 28.97 -7.12 9.76
C MET A 1 29.97 -7.95 8.97
N LYS A 2 30.33 -9.13 9.48
CA LYS A 2 31.26 -10.05 8.81
C LYS A 2 30.52 -10.70 7.61
N PRO A 3 31.15 -10.80 6.43
CA PRO A 3 30.48 -11.20 5.20
C PRO A 3 30.17 -12.71 5.11
N GLU A 4 30.53 -13.53 6.10
CA GLU A 4 30.47 -14.99 6.00
C GLU A 4 29.17 -15.66 6.50
N GLU A 5 28.18 -14.90 7.01
CA GLU A 5 26.91 -15.44 7.55
C GLU A 5 25.66 -14.93 6.82
N ILE A 6 25.78 -14.53 5.55
CA ILE A 6 24.61 -14.28 4.71
C ILE A 6 24.18 -15.63 4.12
N HIS A 7 23.50 -16.44 4.92
CA HIS A 7 22.84 -17.64 4.42
C HIS A 7 21.74 -17.20 3.45
N LEU A 8 21.90 -17.51 2.16
CA LEU A 8 20.85 -17.35 1.12
C LEU A 8 19.54 -18.08 1.45
N ASN A 9 19.53 -18.89 2.52
CA ASN A 9 18.38 -19.59 3.06
C ASN A 9 17.59 -18.78 4.11
N ASP A 10 18.04 -17.57 4.49
CA ASP A 10 17.27 -16.63 5.33
C ASP A 10 16.21 -15.89 4.50
N TRP A 11 15.31 -16.66 3.87
CA TRP A 11 14.16 -16.15 3.12
C TRP A 11 13.30 -15.19 3.96
N VAL A 12 13.17 -15.50 5.27
CA VAL A 12 12.42 -14.69 6.23
C VAL A 12 13.05 -13.30 6.39
N ARG A 13 14.37 -13.20 6.42
CA ARG A 13 15.07 -11.92 6.62
C ARG A 13 15.05 -11.04 5.36
N ILE A 14 15.05 -11.67 4.18
CA ILE A 14 14.95 -10.99 2.88
C ILE A 14 13.51 -10.50 2.61
N LEU A 15 12.47 -11.29 2.94
CA LEU A 15 11.08 -10.91 2.66
C LEU A 15 10.45 -9.99 3.71
N ILE A 16 10.73 -10.20 5.00
CA ILE A 16 10.02 -9.51 6.09
C ILE A 16 10.85 -8.33 6.62
N GLY A 17 12.18 -8.40 6.48
CA GLY A 17 13.10 -7.42 7.06
C GLY A 17 12.97 -7.36 8.59
N GLU A 18 13.75 -6.50 9.24
CA GLU A 18 13.63 -6.23 10.67
C GLU A 18 12.47 -5.23 10.91
N VAL A 19 11.31 -5.53 10.34
CA VAL A 19 10.13 -4.67 10.38
C VAL A 19 9.20 -5.18 11.48
N PRO A 20 8.72 -4.31 12.40
CA PRO A 20 7.85 -4.73 13.49
C PRO A 20 6.57 -5.39 12.95
N GLY A 21 6.20 -6.55 13.48
CA GLY A 21 5.07 -7.36 12.99
C GLY A 21 3.71 -6.63 12.96
N THR A 22 3.56 -5.59 13.78
CA THR A 22 2.38 -4.70 13.80
C THR A 22 2.15 -3.95 12.49
N TYR A 23 3.20 -3.70 11.71
CA TYR A 23 3.12 -3.01 10.42
C TYR A 23 2.36 -3.81 9.36
N PHE A 24 2.45 -5.14 9.36
CA PHE A 24 1.70 -5.98 8.42
C PHE A 24 0.19 -5.88 8.66
N ILE A 25 -0.23 -5.85 9.93
CA ILE A 25 -1.66 -5.69 10.29
C ILE A 25 -2.16 -4.31 9.85
N GLU A 26 -1.36 -3.26 10.06
CA GLU A 26 -1.69 -1.90 9.63
C GLU A 26 -1.88 -1.81 8.10
N ILE A 27 -1.01 -2.43 7.30
CA ILE A 27 -1.16 -2.48 5.84
C ILE A 27 -2.47 -3.19 5.45
N VAL A 28 -2.73 -4.36 6.04
CA VAL A 28 -3.94 -5.15 5.72
C VAL A 28 -5.20 -4.34 5.99
N ILE A 29 -5.26 -3.64 7.13
CA ILE A 29 -6.41 -2.79 7.49
C ILE A 29 -6.56 -1.62 6.51
N ARG A 30 -5.48 -0.97 6.10
CA ARG A 30 -5.52 0.16 5.15
C ARG A 30 -5.99 -0.27 3.77
N ILE A 31 -5.45 -1.38 3.25
CA ILE A 31 -5.86 -1.94 1.95
C ILE A 31 -7.35 -2.30 2.00
N ALA A 32 -7.78 -2.98 3.05
CA ALA A 32 -9.19 -3.35 3.23
C ALA A 32 -10.10 -2.11 3.29
N PHE A 33 -9.68 -1.06 4.01
CA PHE A 33 -10.43 0.19 4.12
C PHE A 33 -10.59 0.90 2.77
N VAL A 34 -9.50 1.10 2.03
CA VAL A 34 -9.54 1.77 0.72
C VAL A 34 -10.34 0.95 -0.29
N TYR A 35 -10.17 -0.37 -0.29
CA TYR A 35 -10.94 -1.28 -1.14
C TYR A 35 -12.46 -1.18 -0.85
N LEU A 36 -12.84 -1.23 0.43
CA LEU A 36 -14.24 -1.09 0.84
C LEU A 36 -14.79 0.27 0.44
N LEU A 37 -14.04 1.35 0.65
CA LEU A 37 -14.45 2.70 0.28
C LEU A 37 -14.73 2.81 -1.22
N LEU A 38 -13.82 2.32 -2.07
CA LEU A 38 -13.99 2.33 -3.53
C LEU A 38 -15.16 1.43 -3.96
N SER A 39 -15.26 0.21 -3.41
CA SER A 39 -16.33 -0.74 -3.74
C SER A 39 -17.71 -0.22 -3.34
N VAL A 40 -17.82 0.40 -2.16
CA VAL A 40 -19.05 1.05 -1.69
C VAL A 40 -19.38 2.26 -2.57
N SER A 41 -18.40 3.07 -2.93
CA SER A 41 -18.60 4.22 -3.82
C SER A 41 -19.15 3.79 -5.18
N MET A 42 -18.58 2.74 -5.78
CA MET A 42 -19.07 2.18 -7.03
C MET A 42 -20.49 1.61 -6.90
N ARG A 43 -20.83 1.01 -5.75
CA ARG A 43 -22.19 0.52 -5.47
C ARG A 43 -23.21 1.64 -5.35
N LEU A 44 -22.84 2.76 -4.74
CA LEU A 44 -23.72 3.92 -4.57
C LEU A 44 -23.96 4.67 -5.89
N MET A 45 -23.02 4.62 -6.84
CA MET A 45 -23.10 5.36 -8.10
C MET A 45 -24.18 4.85 -9.09
N GLY A 46 -24.88 3.77 -8.75
CA GLY A 46 -26.06 3.29 -9.46
C GLY A 46 -25.79 2.68 -10.85
N LYS A 47 -26.73 1.86 -11.35
CA LYS A 47 -26.58 1.04 -12.58
C LYS A 47 -26.49 1.84 -13.89
N ARG A 48 -26.63 3.18 -13.85
CA ARG A 48 -26.76 4.04 -15.05
C ARG A 48 -25.42 4.56 -15.57
N MET A 49 -24.43 4.76 -14.69
CA MET A 49 -23.07 5.19 -15.06
C MET A 49 -22.16 4.01 -15.41
N ALA A 50 -22.41 2.82 -14.87
CA ALA A 50 -21.58 1.63 -15.10
C ALA A 50 -21.56 1.16 -16.58
N ALA A 51 -22.58 1.53 -17.37
CA ALA A 51 -22.68 1.13 -18.77
C ALA A 51 -21.85 2.00 -19.72
N GLN A 52 -21.38 3.18 -19.28
CA GLN A 52 -20.62 4.10 -20.11
C GLN A 52 -19.26 4.47 -19.51
N MET A 53 -18.60 3.53 -18.81
CA MET A 53 -17.18 3.70 -18.46
C MET A 53 -16.36 3.85 -19.74
N ASN A 54 -16.09 5.12 -20.07
CA ASN A 54 -15.32 5.49 -21.24
C ASN A 54 -13.86 5.09 -21.01
N ARG A 55 -13.09 4.82 -22.07
CA ARG A 55 -11.68 4.37 -21.97
C ARG A 55 -10.82 5.30 -21.07
N ASN A 56 -11.18 6.57 -20.99
CA ASN A 56 -10.51 7.57 -20.15
C ASN A 56 -10.71 7.35 -18.65
N GLU A 57 -11.87 6.84 -18.21
CA GLU A 57 -12.13 6.54 -16.79
C GLU A 57 -11.37 5.31 -16.32
N LEU A 58 -11.27 4.29 -17.19
CA LEU A 58 -10.43 3.12 -16.93
C LEU A 58 -8.96 3.54 -16.80
N ALA A 59 -8.47 4.41 -17.67
CA ALA A 59 -7.10 4.94 -17.58
C ALA A 59 -6.88 5.73 -16.27
N ALA A 60 -7.82 6.59 -15.89
CA ALA A 60 -7.74 7.36 -14.64
C ALA A 60 -7.72 6.45 -13.40
N GLN A 61 -8.53 5.38 -13.38
CA GLN A 61 -8.58 4.43 -12.27
C GLN A 61 -7.26 3.65 -12.13
N VAL A 62 -6.62 3.28 -13.26
CA VAL A 62 -5.31 2.62 -13.26
C VAL A 62 -4.21 3.55 -12.74
N SER A 63 -4.20 4.82 -13.13
CA SER A 63 -3.25 5.81 -12.62
C SER A 63 -3.41 6.03 -11.10
N LEU A 64 -4.64 6.07 -10.62
CA LEU A 64 -4.94 6.22 -9.19
C LEU A 64 -4.47 4.99 -8.40
N ALA A 65 -4.67 3.78 -8.93
CA ALA A 65 -4.17 2.55 -8.33
C ALA A 65 -2.63 2.54 -8.22
N ALA A 66 -1.93 3.02 -9.26
CA ALA A 66 -0.47 3.16 -9.23
C ALA A 66 -0.01 4.20 -8.18
N ALA A 67 -0.73 5.31 -8.02
CA ALA A 67 -0.41 6.35 -7.04
C ALA A 67 -0.63 5.91 -5.58
N ILE A 68 -1.62 5.05 -5.32
CA ILE A 68 -1.96 4.59 -3.96
C ILE A 68 -0.97 3.54 -3.44
N GLY A 69 -0.25 2.83 -4.31
CA GLY A 69 0.73 1.83 -3.91
C GLY A 69 1.76 2.38 -2.90
N MET A 70 2.52 3.40 -3.30
CA MET A 70 3.57 4.01 -2.47
C MET A 70 3.14 4.45 -1.05
N PRO A 71 2.04 5.20 -0.86
CA PRO A 71 1.61 5.62 0.48
C PRO A 71 1.09 4.46 1.35
N VAL A 72 0.53 3.40 0.76
CA VAL A 72 0.12 2.19 1.51
C VAL A 72 1.33 1.48 2.10
N TRP A 73 2.45 1.44 1.38
CA TRP A 73 3.70 0.84 1.84
C TRP A 73 4.51 1.73 2.79
N ARG A 74 4.17 3.00 3.04
CA ARG A 74 4.98 3.82 3.96
C ARG A 74 4.59 3.60 5.43
N PRO A 75 5.51 3.13 6.29
CA PRO A 75 5.29 3.10 7.72
C PRO A 75 5.13 4.53 8.25
N THR A 76 4.00 4.80 8.89
CA THR A 76 3.59 6.17 9.24
C THR A 76 4.36 6.70 10.46
N GLY A 77 4.90 5.82 11.29
CA GLY A 77 5.69 6.19 12.48
C GLY A 77 7.20 6.38 12.26
N ALA A 78 7.81 5.72 11.27
CA ALA A 78 9.27 5.64 11.19
C ALA A 78 9.94 6.80 10.44
N CYS A 79 9.30 7.33 9.39
CA CYS A 79 9.92 8.33 8.53
C CYS A 79 9.69 9.77 9.03
N CYS A 80 8.51 10.06 9.59
CA CYS A 80 8.18 11.41 10.06
C CYS A 80 8.95 11.80 11.34
N ARG A 81 9.30 10.82 12.19
CA ARG A 81 10.11 11.08 13.40
C ARG A 81 11.58 11.36 13.10
N ARG A 82 12.11 10.89 11.96
CA ARG A 82 13.52 11.09 11.57
C ARG A 82 13.74 12.38 10.77
N LEU A 83 12.74 12.85 10.01
CA LEU A 83 12.85 14.13 9.30
C LEU A 83 12.73 15.34 10.25
N SER A 84 11.96 15.24 11.35
CA SER A 84 11.80 16.33 12.32
C SER A 84 13.01 16.57 13.23
N LEU A 85 14.00 15.67 13.23
CA LEU A 85 15.23 15.79 14.03
C LEU A 85 16.43 16.32 13.21
N HIS A 86 16.19 16.67 11.95
CA HIS A 86 17.21 17.17 11.02
C HIS A 86 16.73 18.44 10.29
N SER A 87 15.93 19.27 10.97
CA SER A 87 15.50 20.61 10.53
C SER A 87 15.58 21.58 11.70
#